data_AF-A0A1M7Z1Z2-F1
#
_entry.id   AF-A0A1M7Z1Z2-F1
#
_cell.length_a   1.000
_cell.length_b   1.000
_cell.length_c   1.000
_cell.angle_alpha   90.00
_cell.angle_beta   90.00
_cell.angle_gamma   90.00
#
_symmetry.space_group_name_H-M   'P 1'
#
loop_
_entity.id
_entity.type
_entity.pdbx_description
1 polymer ?
#
loop_
_entity_poly.entity_id
_entity_poly.type
_entity_poly.pdbx_seq_one_letter_code
_entity_poly.pdbx_strand_id
1 'polypeptide(L)'
;MRRGAATPADDADWQQELAAWGIDEPDTERETFIPVWPENWPVVQWWLSIPGFLKFNQNACLGMDVLAVKADAELSQRTIEPDDYRKLKTIARTLAEELNRREP
;
A
#
# COMPACT_ATOMS: atom_id res chain seq x y z
N MET A 1 -23.49 13.87 -25.62
CA MET A 1 -24.63 13.52 -24.76
C MET A 1 -24.36 14.06 -23.36
N ARG A 2 -25.18 14.98 -22.86
CA ARG A 2 -25.10 15.46 -21.46
C ARG A 2 -25.68 14.36 -20.57
N ARG A 3 -24.89 13.78 -19.65
CA ARG A 3 -25.45 12.99 -18.56
C ARG A 3 -26.25 13.95 -17.68
N GLY A 4 -27.55 13.73 -17.55
CA GLY A 4 -28.36 14.46 -16.57
C GLY A 4 -27.85 14.15 -15.17
N ALA A 5 -27.87 15.13 -14.28
CA ALA A 5 -27.62 14.87 -12.87
C ALA A 5 -28.70 13.92 -12.34
N ALA A 6 -28.32 12.97 -11.48
CA ALA A 6 -29.27 12.06 -10.84
C ALA A 6 -30.37 12.87 -10.13
N THR A 7 -31.62 12.45 -10.32
CA THR A 7 -32.74 13.06 -9.63
C THR A 7 -32.92 12.41 -8.25
N PRO A 8 -33.61 13.07 -7.31
CA PRO A 8 -33.89 12.48 -6.00
C PRO A 8 -34.69 11.16 -6.06
N ALA A 9 -35.44 10.94 -7.15
CA ALA A 9 -36.15 9.69 -7.38
C ALA A 9 -35.18 8.57 -7.81
N ASP A 10 -34.22 8.88 -8.68
CA ASP A 10 -33.18 7.92 -9.08
C ASP A 10 -32.33 7.47 -7.89
N ASP A 11 -32.03 8.40 -6.97
CA ASP A 11 -31.30 8.09 -5.73
C ASP A 11 -32.13 7.16 -4.81
N ALA A 12 -33.44 7.39 -4.70
CA ALA A 12 -34.32 6.57 -3.87
C ALA A 12 -34.49 5.14 -4.42
N ASP A 13 -34.64 5.01 -5.73
CA ASP A 13 -34.74 3.71 -6.42
C ASP A 13 -33.43 2.93 -6.27
N TRP A 14 -32.28 3.60 -6.43
CA TRP A 14 -30.96 3.00 -6.20
C TRP A 14 -30.78 2.47 -4.77
N GLN A 15 -31.21 3.23 -3.75
CA GLN A 15 -31.13 2.78 -2.36
C GLN A 15 -32.03 1.56 -2.07
N GLN A 16 -33.20 1.47 -2.72
CA GLN A 16 -34.05 0.29 -2.61
C GLN A 16 -33.41 -0.95 -3.23
N GLU A 17 -32.76 -0.80 -4.38
CA GLU A 17 -32.02 -1.90 -5.02
C GLU A 17 -30.86 -2.40 -4.14
N LEU A 18 -30.09 -1.50 -3.55
CA LEU A 18 -29.01 -1.84 -2.62
C LEU A 18 -29.54 -2.59 -1.38
N ALA A 19 -30.61 -2.10 -0.78
CA ALA A 19 -31.25 -2.75 0.37
C ALA A 19 -31.80 -4.13 0.02
N ALA A 20 -32.37 -4.31 -1.18
CA ALA A 20 -32.84 -5.60 -1.67
C ALA A 20 -31.68 -6.63 -1.84
N TRP A 21 -30.45 -6.15 -2.03
CA TRP A 21 -29.25 -6.97 -2.10
C TRP A 21 -28.57 -7.17 -0.74
N GLY A 22 -29.15 -6.64 0.34
CA GLY A 22 -28.60 -6.73 1.69
C GLY A 22 -27.36 -5.84 1.92
N ILE A 23 -27.22 -4.79 1.13
CA ILE A 23 -26.13 -3.81 1.24
C ILE A 23 -26.70 -2.58 1.97
N ASP A 24 -26.53 -2.53 3.30
CA ASP A 24 -27.03 -1.44 4.14
C ASP A 24 -26.22 -0.14 3.98
N GLU A 25 -24.95 -0.24 3.62
CA GLU A 25 -24.10 0.86 3.18
C GLU A 25 -23.21 0.34 2.04
N PRO A 26 -23.04 1.07 0.92
CA PRO A 26 -21.97 0.75 0.00
C PRO A 26 -20.67 0.79 0.80
N ASP A 27 -19.85 -0.26 0.65
CA ASP A 27 -18.50 -0.35 1.20
C ASP A 27 -17.65 0.74 0.55
N THR A 28 -17.87 1.97 1.00
CA THR A 28 -16.95 3.06 0.83
C THR A 28 -15.80 2.66 1.71
N GLU A 29 -14.83 1.95 1.12
CA GLU A 29 -13.55 1.63 1.74
C GLU A 29 -13.16 2.86 2.56
N ARG A 30 -13.37 2.80 3.88
CA ARG A 30 -13.12 3.96 4.73
C ARG A 30 -11.64 4.22 4.56
N GLU A 31 -11.29 5.32 3.88
CA GLU A 31 -9.90 5.75 3.71
C GLU A 31 -9.28 5.75 5.09
N THR A 32 -8.56 4.67 5.39
CA THR A 32 -8.08 4.42 6.73
C THR A 32 -6.78 5.19 6.77
N PHE A 33 -6.86 6.42 7.28
CA PHE A 33 -5.68 7.23 7.47
C PHE A 33 -4.79 6.54 8.51
N ILE A 34 -3.66 6.00 8.05
CA ILE A 34 -2.66 5.40 8.93
C ILE A 34 -1.71 6.53 9.37
N PRO A 35 -1.75 6.96 10.64
CA PRO A 35 -0.83 7.98 11.11
C PRO A 35 0.61 7.44 11.07
N VAL A 36 1.51 8.20 10.43
CA VAL A 36 2.93 7.89 10.38
C VAL A 36 3.71 8.98 11.12
N TRP A 37 4.59 8.56 12.02
CA TRP A 37 5.51 9.48 12.69
C TRP A 37 6.40 10.22 11.68
N PRO A 38 6.58 11.55 11.81
CA PRO A 38 7.34 12.36 10.84
C PRO A 38 8.74 11.82 10.56
N GLU A 39 9.43 11.30 11.57
CA GLU A 39 10.78 10.72 11.47
C GLU A 39 10.85 9.43 10.65
N ASN A 40 9.72 8.77 10.41
CA ASN A 40 9.63 7.55 9.61
C ASN A 40 9.15 7.84 8.18
N TRP A 41 8.53 9.00 7.95
CA TRP A 41 7.93 9.34 6.67
C TRP A 41 8.91 9.28 5.49
N PRO A 42 10.15 9.82 5.58
CA PRO A 42 11.10 9.74 4.48
C PRO A 42 11.41 8.30 4.04
N VAL A 43 11.48 7.37 5.01
CA VAL A 43 11.73 5.96 4.75
C VAL A 43 10.52 5.27 4.13
N VAL A 44 9.31 5.60 4.59
CA VAL A 44 8.07 5.09 4.00
C VAL A 44 7.94 5.54 2.55
N GLN A 45 8.22 6.82 2.26
CA GLN A 45 8.21 7.31 0.89
C GLN A 45 9.22 6.60 0.00
N TRP A 46 10.42 6.34 0.53
CA TRP A 46 11.45 5.62 -0.21
C TRP A 46 11.08 4.16 -0.46
N TRP A 47 10.53 3.48 0.56
CA TRP A 47 9.99 2.14 0.43
C TRP A 47 8.94 2.05 -0.69
N LEU A 48 8.03 3.03 -0.77
CA LEU A 48 6.97 3.06 -1.78
C LEU A 48 7.45 3.47 -3.18
N SER A 49 8.66 4.03 -3.32
CA SER A 49 9.16 4.53 -4.60
C SER A 49 9.95 3.51 -5.41
N ILE A 50 10.49 2.44 -4.78
CA ILE A 50 11.40 1.51 -5.46
C ILE A 50 10.61 0.34 -6.08
N PRO A 51 10.63 0.18 -7.43
CA PRO A 51 10.15 -1.05 -8.04
C PRO A 51 11.14 -2.20 -7.78
N GLY A 52 10.68 -3.32 -7.24
CA GLY A 52 11.52 -4.51 -7.03
C GLY A 52 12.31 -4.53 -5.72
N PHE A 53 11.72 -4.00 -4.64
CA PHE A 53 12.37 -3.94 -3.32
C PHE A 53 12.61 -5.33 -2.68
N LEU A 54 11.78 -6.31 -3.02
CA LEU A 54 11.79 -7.63 -2.40
C LEU A 54 12.46 -8.66 -3.32
N LYS A 55 13.23 -9.55 -2.69
CA LYS A 55 13.80 -10.73 -3.33
C LYS A 55 12.94 -11.95 -3.03
N PHE A 56 12.61 -12.71 -4.08
CA PHE A 56 11.84 -13.94 -3.96
C PHE A 56 12.69 -15.14 -4.38
N ASN A 57 12.43 -16.28 -3.75
CA ASN A 57 12.90 -17.58 -4.20
C ASN A 57 11.69 -18.52 -4.30
N GLN A 58 11.27 -18.79 -5.53
CA GLN A 58 10.01 -19.47 -5.81
C GLN A 58 8.84 -18.73 -5.13
N ASN A 59 8.12 -19.38 -4.23
CA ASN A 59 6.97 -18.79 -3.52
C ASN A 59 7.34 -18.11 -2.20
N ALA A 60 8.60 -18.19 -1.77
CA ALA A 60 9.05 -17.59 -0.52
C ALA A 60 9.68 -16.22 -0.75
N CYS A 61 9.24 -15.22 0.01
CA CYS A 61 9.89 -13.92 0.13
C CYS A 61 11.13 -14.03 1.03
N LEU A 62 12.29 -13.68 0.50
CA LEU A 62 13.56 -13.64 1.25
C LEU A 62 13.79 -12.28 1.95
N GLY A 63 12.90 -11.30 1.73
CA GLY A 63 13.03 -9.94 2.26
C GLY A 63 13.66 -8.97 1.27
N MET A 64 14.33 -7.94 1.79
CA MET A 64 14.86 -6.82 1.01
C MET A 64 16.01 -7.22 0.07
N ASP A 65 15.95 -6.76 -1.18
CA ASP A 65 17.09 -6.77 -2.08
C ASP A 65 18.01 -5.57 -1.78
N VAL A 66 19.01 -5.80 -0.92
CA VAL A 66 19.96 -4.78 -0.49
C VAL A 66 20.74 -4.18 -1.67
N LEU A 67 20.99 -4.95 -2.74
CA LEU A 67 21.73 -4.46 -3.90
C LEU A 67 20.88 -3.51 -4.73
N ALA A 68 19.61 -3.86 -4.95
CA ALA A 68 18.66 -2.98 -5.65
C ALA A 68 18.44 -1.67 -4.87
N VAL A 69 18.28 -1.75 -3.54
CA VAL A 69 18.12 -0.57 -2.67
C VAL A 69 19.35 0.33 -2.70
N LYS A 70 20.55 -0.26 -2.67
CA LYS A 70 21.80 0.50 -2.78
C LYS A 70 21.90 1.18 -4.15
N ALA A 71 21.62 0.47 -5.24
CA ALA A 71 21.65 1.01 -6.58
C ALA A 71 20.63 2.14 -6.77
N ASP A 72 19.42 1.99 -6.26
CA ASP A 72 18.40 3.04 -6.29
C ASP A 72 18.86 4.28 -5.52
N ALA A 73 19.43 4.12 -4.33
CA ALA A 73 19.94 5.25 -3.57
C ALA A 73 21.07 5.99 -4.29
N GLU A 74 21.99 5.26 -4.94
CA GLU A 74 23.07 5.84 -5.73
C GLU A 74 22.53 6.60 -6.96
N LEU A 75 21.60 5.99 -7.70
CA LEU A 75 21.00 6.59 -8.91
C LEU A 75 20.08 7.77 -8.60
N SER A 76 19.38 7.72 -7.48
CA SER A 76 18.52 8.82 -7.00
C SER A 76 19.30 9.89 -6.23
N GLN A 77 20.61 9.73 -6.09
CA GLN A 77 21.50 10.63 -5.33
C GLN A 77 21.01 10.90 -3.90
N ARG A 78 20.38 9.88 -3.29
CA ARG A 78 19.79 9.99 -1.97
C ARG A 78 20.88 9.82 -0.91
N THR A 79 20.87 10.67 0.11
CA THR A 79 21.74 10.49 1.27
C THR A 79 21.11 9.44 2.18
N ILE A 80 21.78 8.30 2.38
CA ILE A 80 21.30 7.24 3.27
C ILE A 80 21.96 7.40 4.63
N GLU A 81 21.16 7.59 5.68
CA GLU A 81 21.67 7.44 7.04
C GLU A 81 21.61 5.96 7.47
N PRO A 82 22.49 5.53 8.38
CA PRO A 82 22.44 4.17 8.93
C PRO A 82 21.07 3.82 9.55
N ASP A 83 20.35 4.81 10.05
CA ASP A 83 19.01 4.64 10.63
C ASP A 83 17.94 4.35 9.56
N ASP A 84 17.98 5.02 8.41
CA ASP A 84 17.07 4.77 7.29
C ASP A 84 17.16 3.32 6.81
N TYR A 85 18.39 2.81 6.70
CA TYR A 85 18.62 1.43 6.34
C TYR A 85 18.04 0.44 7.37
N ARG A 86 18.10 0.76 8.66
CA ARG A 86 17.48 -0.06 9.73
C ARG A 86 15.95 -0.05 9.64
N LYS A 87 15.37 1.12 9.39
CA LYS A 87 13.92 1.28 9.20
C LYS A 87 13.44 0.50 7.98
N LEU A 88 14.12 0.61 6.83
CA LEU A 88 13.81 -0.17 5.62
C LEU A 88 13.87 -1.69 5.87
N LYS A 89 14.90 -2.18 6.56
CA LYS A 89 14.98 -3.60 6.93
C LYS A 89 13.82 -4.05 7.79
N THR A 90 13.35 -3.19 8.70
CA THR A 90 12.19 -3.51 9.55
C THR A 90 10.94 -3.68 8.69
N ILE A 91 10.68 -2.75 7.77
CA ILE A 91 9.53 -2.84 6.86
C ILE A 91 9.63 -4.12 6.01
N ALA A 92 10.80 -4.37 5.41
CA ALA A 92 11.02 -5.54 4.55
C ALA A 92 10.82 -6.86 5.28
N ARG A 93 11.34 -6.97 6.52
CA ARG A 93 11.20 -8.17 7.34
C ARG A 93 9.73 -8.42 7.64
N THR A 94 9.01 -7.41 8.14
CA THR A 94 7.59 -7.54 8.47
C THR A 94 6.80 -7.97 7.25
N LEU A 95 7.03 -7.35 6.08
CA LEU A 95 6.33 -7.73 4.87
C LEU A 95 6.67 -9.15 4.41
N ALA A 96 7.94 -9.56 4.47
CA ALA A 96 8.35 -10.91 4.12
C ALA A 96 7.70 -11.95 5.04
N GLU A 97 7.63 -11.69 6.34
CA GLU A 97 6.94 -12.53 7.32
C GLU A 97 5.45 -12.64 7.00
N GLU A 98 4.77 -11.53 6.68
CA GLU A 98 3.34 -11.54 6.32
C GLU A 98 3.08 -12.26 4.99
N LEU A 99 3.94 -12.08 3.98
CA LEU A 99 3.81 -12.76 2.69
C LEU A 99 4.03 -14.28 2.85
N ASN A 100 5.05 -14.68 3.63
CA ASN A 100 5.35 -16.10 3.86
C ASN A 100 4.33 -16.76 4.79
N ARG A 101 3.69 -16.01 5.70
CA ARG A 101 2.60 -16.53 6.55
C ARG A 101 1.36 -16.88 5.73
N ARG A 102 1.18 -16.22 4.58
CA ARG A 102 0.03 -16.39 3.68
C ARG A 102 0.20 -17.50 2.64
N GLU A 103 1.06 -18.51 2.86
CA GLU A 103 1.04 -19.68 1.99
C GLU A 103 -0.37 -20.32 1.96
N PRO A 104 -0.85 -20.76 0.77
CA PRO A 104 -2.19 -21.29 0.55
C PRO A 104 -2.49 -22.60 1.29
#